data_AF-A0A947FLW7-F1
#
_entry.id   AF-A0A947FLW7-F1
#
_cell.length_a   1.000
_cell.length_b   1.000
_cell.length_c   1.000
_cell.angle_alpha   90.00
_cell.angle_beta   90.00
_cell.angle_gamma   90.00
#
_symmetry.space_group_name_H-M   'P 1'
#
loop_
_entity.id
_entity.type
_entity.pdbx_description
1 polymer ?
#
loop_
_entity_poly.entity_id
_entity_poly.type
_entity_poly.pdbx_seq_one_letter_code
_entity_poly.pdbx_strand_id
1 'polypeptide(L)'
;ISAAPIAAPPPEGSVALYTVQFQTPDASSFGSVLAAVRATPGVRSTGVRSTAIGGTSVMTVSYSGSIGQLAEALRGQGFTVQQGATALLISR
;
A
#
# COMPACT_ATOMS: atom_id res chain seq x y z
N ILE A 1 1.17 -29.57 -10.79
CA ILE A 1 1.28 -28.97 -9.43
C ILE A 1 -0.10 -28.50 -9.00
N SER A 2 -0.47 -28.78 -7.74
CA SER A 2 -1.85 -28.73 -7.23
C SER A 2 -2.39 -27.29 -7.06
N ALA A 3 -3.71 -27.13 -7.18
CA ALA A 3 -4.43 -25.89 -6.90
C ALA A 3 -5.42 -26.08 -5.73
N ALA A 4 -5.66 -24.96 -5.02
CA ALA A 4 -6.78 -24.63 -4.12
C ALA A 4 -6.62 -24.93 -2.62
N PRO A 5 -7.39 -24.27 -1.71
CA PRO A 5 -8.08 -22.96 -1.78
C PRO A 5 -7.71 -22.07 -0.54
N ILE A 6 -8.10 -20.79 -0.49
CA ILE A 6 -8.20 -20.13 0.82
C ILE A 6 -9.45 -19.24 0.90
N ALA A 7 -10.57 -19.90 1.21
CA ALA A 7 -11.72 -19.30 1.86
C ALA A 7 -11.51 -19.48 3.38
N ALA A 8 -10.76 -18.56 3.99
CA ALA A 8 -10.73 -18.38 5.45
C ALA A 8 -10.49 -16.88 5.69
N PRO A 9 -11.32 -16.16 6.46
CA PRO A 9 -10.93 -14.84 6.92
C PRO A 9 -9.63 -15.05 7.69
N PRO A 10 -8.51 -14.42 7.28
CA PRO A 10 -7.25 -14.81 7.87
C PRO A 10 -7.27 -14.43 9.36
N PRO A 11 -6.67 -15.23 10.25
CA PRO A 11 -6.65 -14.97 11.70
C PRO A 11 -5.84 -13.71 12.01
N GLU A 12 -6.12 -13.02 13.13
CA GLU A 12 -5.43 -11.80 13.56
C GLU A 12 -3.90 -11.95 13.37
N GLY A 13 -3.36 -11.20 12.41
CA GLY A 13 -2.24 -11.66 11.55
C GLY A 13 -2.59 -11.67 10.05
N SER A 14 -3.83 -11.29 9.71
CA SER A 14 -4.40 -11.27 8.38
C SER A 14 -3.75 -10.24 7.50
N VAL A 15 -3.12 -10.72 6.44
CA VAL A 15 -2.56 -9.84 5.43
C VAL A 15 -3.67 -9.48 4.44
N ALA A 16 -4.17 -8.26 4.55
CA ALA A 16 -5.13 -7.71 3.62
C ALA A 16 -4.41 -6.94 2.51
N LEU A 17 -4.95 -7.03 1.29
CA LEU A 17 -4.47 -6.24 0.16
C LEU A 17 -5.19 -4.90 0.13
N TYR A 18 -4.43 -3.82 0.25
CA TYR A 18 -4.91 -2.44 0.13
C TYR A 18 -4.37 -1.81 -1.14
N THR A 19 -5.22 -1.05 -1.83
CA THR A 19 -4.75 -0.26 -2.98
C THR A 19 -4.22 1.07 -2.46
N VAL A 20 -3.03 1.46 -2.89
CA VAL A 20 -2.39 2.74 -2.55
C VAL A 20 -2.15 3.49 -3.84
N GLN A 21 -2.80 4.63 -3.99
CA GLN A 21 -2.65 5.53 -5.13
C GLN A 21 -1.78 6.70 -4.70
N PHE A 22 -0.80 7.08 -5.51
CA PHE A 22 0.10 8.17 -5.16
C PHE A 22 0.52 8.96 -6.39
N GLN A 23 0.59 10.27 -6.22
CA GLN A 23 1.10 11.13 -7.29
C GLN A 23 2.59 10.89 -7.47
N THR A 24 2.98 10.59 -8.70
CA THR A 24 4.34 10.26 -9.10
C THR A 24 4.78 11.27 -10.16
N PRO A 25 5.14 12.51 -9.78
CA PRO A 25 5.54 13.52 -10.75
C PRO A 25 6.80 13.09 -11.52
N ASP A 26 7.69 12.32 -10.88
CA ASP A 26 8.98 11.89 -11.43
C ASP A 26 9.42 10.53 -10.85
N ALA A 27 10.36 9.87 -11.53
CA ALA A 27 10.83 8.53 -11.15
C ALA A 27 11.53 8.47 -9.79
N SER A 28 12.18 9.55 -9.38
CA SER A 28 12.79 9.65 -8.04
C SER A 28 11.72 9.60 -6.94
N SER A 29 10.59 10.29 -7.16
CA SER A 29 9.44 10.26 -6.25
C SER A 29 8.84 8.86 -6.13
N PHE A 30 8.78 8.11 -7.23
CA PHE A 30 8.33 6.72 -7.21
C PHE A 30 9.21 5.83 -6.30
N GLY A 31 10.53 5.92 -6.47
CA GLY A 31 11.49 5.15 -5.68
C GLY A 31 11.41 5.47 -4.19
N SER A 32 11.33 6.75 -3.84
CA SER A 32 11.20 7.19 -2.44
C SER A 32 9.88 6.73 -1.81
N VAL A 33 8.75 6.82 -2.52
CA VAL A 33 7.46 6.32 -2.01
C VAL A 33 7.50 4.80 -1.83
N LEU A 34 8.04 4.06 -2.79
CA LEU A 34 8.15 2.60 -2.68
C LEU A 34 9.03 2.18 -1.50
N ALA A 35 10.17 2.86 -1.31
CA ALA A 35 11.06 2.62 -0.18
C ALA A 35 10.38 2.93 1.15
N ALA A 36 9.68 4.07 1.25
CA ALA A 36 8.99 4.47 2.47
C ALA A 36 7.82 3.53 2.81
N VAL A 37 7.01 3.13 1.82
CA VAL A 37 5.92 2.17 2.04
C VAL A 37 6.46 0.80 2.46
N ARG A 38 7.61 0.36 1.93
CA ARG A 38 8.28 -0.86 2.41
C ARG A 38 8.89 -0.72 3.80
N ALA A 39 9.29 0.48 4.20
CA ALA A 39 9.77 0.78 5.54
C ALA A 39 8.63 0.87 6.58
N THR A 40 7.37 1.02 6.14
CA THR A 40 6.21 1.08 7.03
C THR A 40 6.04 -0.23 7.81
N PRO A 41 6.01 -0.19 9.16
CA PRO A 41 5.86 -1.38 9.98
C PRO A 41 4.50 -2.04 9.75
N GLY A 42 4.51 -3.36 9.52
CA GLY A 42 3.31 -4.16 9.21
C GLY A 42 3.08 -4.41 7.72
N VAL A 43 3.82 -3.74 6.83
CA VAL A 43 3.84 -4.08 5.40
C VAL A 43 4.57 -5.40 5.19
N ARG A 44 3.90 -6.34 4.54
CA ARG A 44 4.43 -7.67 4.21
C ARG A 44 4.96 -7.73 2.79
N SER A 45 4.25 -7.10 1.85
CA SER A 45 4.62 -7.09 0.44
C SER A 45 4.01 -5.89 -0.27
N THR A 46 4.71 -5.41 -1.29
CA THR A 46 4.27 -4.30 -2.14
C THR A 46 4.34 -4.76 -3.59
N GLY A 47 3.21 -4.75 -4.31
CA GLY A 47 3.12 -5.02 -5.73
C GLY A 47 2.71 -3.77 -6.50
N VAL A 48 3.48 -3.35 -7.49
CA VAL A 48 3.11 -2.20 -8.31
C VAL A 48 2.16 -2.68 -9.40
N ARG A 49 0.95 -2.11 -9.45
CA ARG A 49 -0.06 -2.51 -10.43
C ARG A 49 -0.05 -1.59 -11.65
N SER A 50 0.27 -0.32 -11.46
CA SER A 50 0.42 0.66 -12.54
C SER A 50 1.41 1.74 -12.14
N THR A 51 2.38 2.00 -13.01
CA THR A 51 3.34 3.11 -12.85
C THR A 51 3.05 4.15 -13.91
N ALA A 52 2.62 5.33 -13.48
CA ALA A 52 2.44 6.48 -14.35
C ALA A 52 3.40 7.59 -13.88
N ILE A 53 4.55 7.71 -14.53
CA ILE A 53 5.50 8.80 -14.28
C ILE A 53 4.93 10.07 -14.93
N GLY A 54 4.78 11.14 -14.15
CA GLY A 54 4.05 12.35 -14.53
C GLY A 54 2.54 12.27 -14.25
N GLY A 55 2.08 11.24 -13.52
CA GLY A 55 0.67 11.02 -13.20
C GLY A 55 0.47 10.36 -11.83
N THR A 56 -0.58 9.56 -11.69
CA THR A 56 -0.87 8.82 -10.45
C THR A 56 -0.51 7.35 -10.62
N SER A 57 0.43 6.87 -9.81
CA SER A 57 0.76 5.45 -9.75
C SER A 57 -0.14 4.72 -8.77
N VAL A 58 -0.36 3.43 -9.04
CA VAL A 58 -1.16 2.55 -8.20
C VAL A 58 -0.30 1.37 -7.75
N MET A 59 -0.18 1.24 -6.45
CA MET A 59 0.49 0.14 -5.77
C MET A 59 -0.52 -0.64 -4.95
N THR A 60 -0.28 -1.93 -4.78
CA THR A 60 -1.03 -2.80 -3.91
C THR A 60 -0.13 -3.21 -2.76
N VAL A 61 -0.59 -2.98 -1.54
CA VAL A 61 0.18 -3.20 -0.32
C VAL A 61 -0.51 -4.29 0.49
N SER A 62 0.23 -5.35 0.73
CA SER A 62 -0.16 -6.45 1.61
C SER A 62 0.21 -6.04 3.03
N TYR A 63 -0.77 -5.75 3.87
CA TYR A 63 -0.56 -5.24 5.23
C TYR A 63 -1.20 -6.16 6.27
N SER A 64 -0.45 -6.51 7.31
CA SER A 64 -0.98 -7.30 8.43
C SER A 64 -1.71 -6.38 9.41
N GLY A 65 -2.99 -6.13 9.17
CA GLY A 65 -3.83 -5.25 9.98
C GLY A 65 -4.89 -4.53 9.16
N SER A 66 -5.51 -3.50 9.74
CA SER A 66 -6.60 -2.74 9.11
C SER A 66 -6.11 -1.54 8.29
N ILE A 67 -6.92 -1.08 7.33
CA ILE A 67 -6.59 0.09 6.47
C ILE A 67 -6.31 1.36 7.28
N GLY A 68 -6.98 1.55 8.42
CA GLY A 68 -6.73 2.68 9.32
C GLY A 68 -5.34 2.63 9.99
N GLN A 69 -4.88 1.45 10.37
CA GLN A 69 -3.53 1.25 10.91
C GLN A 69 -2.46 1.54 9.85
N LEU A 70 -2.69 1.09 8.62
CA LEU A 70 -1.82 1.44 7.49
C LEU A 70 -1.81 2.95 7.22
N ALA A 71 -2.97 3.61 7.27
CA ALA A 71 -3.08 5.05 7.07
C ALA A 71 -2.33 5.86 8.15
N GLU A 72 -2.48 5.47 9.42
CA GLU A 72 -1.75 6.07 10.55
C GLU A 72 -0.24 5.87 10.40
N ALA A 73 0.20 4.66 10.04
CA ALA A 73 1.62 4.36 9.84
C ALA A 73 2.23 5.16 8.68
N LEU A 74 1.49 5.33 7.58
CA LEU A 74 1.89 6.17 6.45
C LEU A 74 1.90 7.66 6.82
N ARG A 75 0.95 8.13 7.62
CA ARG A 75 0.98 9.49 8.19
C ARG A 75 2.20 9.71 9.06
N GLY A 76 2.58 8.72 9.88
CA GLY A 76 3.80 8.76 10.68
C GLY A 76 5.09 8.82 9.86
N GLN A 77 5.05 8.38 8.60
CA GLN A 77 6.15 8.56 7.63
C GLN A 77 6.17 9.96 6.98
N GLY A 78 5.20 10.83 7.29
CA GLY A 78 5.08 12.18 6.73
C GLY A 78 4.23 12.27 5.46
N PHE A 79 3.50 11.21 5.09
CA PHE A 79 2.57 11.27 3.97
C PHE A 79 1.22 11.86 4.39
N THR A 80 0.63 12.65 3.51
CA THR A 80 -0.79 12.99 3.60
C THR A 80 -1.60 11.81 3.08
N VAL A 81 -2.40 11.19 3.95
CA VAL A 81 -3.21 10.01 3.61
C VAL A 81 -4.69 10.36 3.58
N GLN A 82 -5.30 10.17 2.40
CA GLN A 82 -6.74 10.13 2.20
C GLN A 82 -7.21 8.68 2.16
N GLN A 83 -7.94 8.28 3.19
CA GLN A 83 -8.50 6.93 3.28
C GLN A 83 -9.84 6.85 2.55
N GLY A 84 -9.93 5.94 1.58
CA GLY A 84 -11.18 5.49 0.97
C GLY A 84 -11.64 4.14 1.53
N ALA A 85 -12.67 3.55 0.93
CA ALA A 85 -13.26 2.29 1.41
C ALA A 85 -12.29 1.11 1.37
N THR A 86 -11.51 0.97 0.29
CA THR A 86 -10.51 -0.11 0.09
C THR A 86 -9.22 0.40 -0.55
N ALA A 87 -9.13 1.72 -0.75
CA ALA A 87 -7.98 2.38 -1.35
C ALA A 87 -7.53 3.55 -0.49
N LEU A 88 -6.22 3.77 -0.41
CA LEU A 88 -5.58 4.91 0.20
C LEU A 88 -5.01 5.77 -0.91
N LEU A 89 -5.27 7.06 -0.88
CA LEU A 89 -4.55 8.02 -1.69
C LEU A 89 -3.50 8.68 -0.80
N ILE A 90 -2.24 8.64 -1.22
CA ILE A 90 -1.14 9.28 -0.51
C ILE A 90 -0.51 10.37 -1.36
N SER A 91 -0.20 11.49 -0.72
CA SER A 91 0.47 12.63 -1.31
C SER A 91 1.54 13.14 -0.33
N ARG A 92 2.50 13.89 -0.87
CA ARG A 92 3.54 14.59 -0.11
C ARG A 92 3.40 16.08 -0.36
#